data_AF-A0A0S9Q1M3-F1
#
_entry.id   AF-A0A0S9Q1M3-F1
#
_cell.length_a   1.000
_cell.length_b   1.000
_cell.length_c   1.000
_cell.angle_alpha   90.00
_cell.angle_beta   90.00
_cell.angle_gamma   90.00
#
_symmetry.space_group_name_H-M   'P 1'
#
loop_
_entity.id
_entity.type
_entity.pdbx_description
1 polymer ?
#
loop_
_entity_poly.entity_id
_entity_poly.type
_entity_poly.pdbx_seq_one_letter_code
_entity_poly.pdbx_strand_id
1 'polypeptide(L)'
;MRSMDSDYSTTKVLEFLVDVLNEAERGTGPELNVIPVVVQDDLPSLLPLLTEVCRYAGVPFRLAENLVDGLPWRDPDVLPDNSLRTKIERIELDPTGSGHGENLRVAVDDSILTVRIGTNGSPTNPGDRNQLGLLTALLDPEIRTHAAAVVAYDETDLSDDSKERMWDFVLKDLQTLGPACKTLIVLVGCATLDFERHCREGAGARWAFQHGNVRWRQRSQTDMSGIAKIAADDDMIVLMLGAGASMSSGLPLGDHLRNSALARLVPDLADQGRPFRDQASEFFRQTASLGRLMPSEQNIQEEDFIESLTLERVLREEVRGRAHGERLPTLVKFDEMQQKVLDSPGPSMRDLRALLQLRRRLVLLTVNFDQMIEHDAHVLAPGDDDPLDARSPGPDAASVRMFVTSDDFAAFPAYYDEYKDHGGAVPLIKLHGTIDQPETVRANLDVTLPGLDEHAADLLRHLIPPKGGSIKWVYVGCSMRDPDITAVTQTQPFAHRALETWVSPFIDPHVEMWIAKNRQPAWRAAELPETPRERTITQTADSFFRHFRKMLTS
;
A
#
# COMPACT_ATOMS: atom_id res chain seq x y z
N MET A 1 -18.68 16.90 -21.09
CA MET A 1 -18.44 15.61 -21.77
C MET A 1 -17.25 15.73 -22.71
N ARG A 2 -16.04 15.68 -22.16
CA ARG A 2 -14.95 14.87 -22.72
C ARG A 2 -14.76 13.81 -21.63
N SER A 3 -15.05 12.54 -21.91
CA SER A 3 -14.60 11.47 -21.03
C SER A 3 -13.09 11.61 -20.96
N MET A 4 -12.53 11.55 -19.75
CA MET A 4 -11.21 10.95 -19.65
C MET A 4 -11.42 9.52 -20.13
N ASP A 5 -11.16 9.29 -21.42
CA ASP A 5 -10.67 8.00 -21.85
C ASP A 5 -9.50 7.72 -20.91
N SER A 6 -9.60 6.66 -20.11
CA SER A 6 -8.43 6.10 -19.45
C SER A 6 -7.51 5.68 -20.60
N ASP A 7 -6.64 6.60 -20.99
CA ASP A 7 -5.73 6.44 -22.11
C ASP A 7 -4.61 5.50 -21.64
N TYR A 8 -5.00 4.25 -21.41
CA TYR A 8 -4.09 3.12 -21.34
C TYR A 8 -3.38 3.13 -22.67
N SER A 9 -2.21 3.76 -22.69
CA SER A 9 -1.34 3.68 -23.84
C SER A 9 -1.16 2.20 -24.13
N THR A 10 -1.62 1.76 -25.30
CA THR A 10 -1.44 0.39 -25.80
C THR A 10 -0.01 -0.10 -25.57
N THR A 11 0.96 0.82 -25.67
CA THR A 11 2.37 0.62 -25.33
C THR A 11 2.59 0.10 -23.90
N LYS A 12 1.97 0.70 -22.87
CA LYS A 12 2.17 0.28 -21.46
C LYS A 12 1.60 -1.11 -21.18
N VAL A 13 0.44 -1.43 -21.75
CA VAL A 13 -0.18 -2.77 -21.60
C VAL A 13 0.64 -3.82 -22.35
N LEU A 14 1.16 -3.47 -23.53
CA LEU A 14 2.09 -4.32 -24.27
C LEU A 14 3.40 -4.55 -23.51
N GLU A 15 4.03 -3.50 -22.99
CA GLU A 15 5.25 -3.60 -22.17
C GLU A 15 5.03 -4.50 -20.95
N PHE A 16 3.89 -4.36 -20.27
CA PHE A 16 3.50 -5.24 -19.18
C PHE A 16 3.38 -6.71 -19.62
N LEU A 17 2.64 -6.99 -20.70
CA LEU A 17 2.45 -8.36 -21.15
C LEU A 17 3.78 -8.98 -21.59
N VAL A 18 4.64 -8.20 -22.24
CA VAL A 18 6.00 -8.61 -22.59
C VAL A 18 6.82 -8.92 -21.33
N ASP A 19 6.78 -8.08 -20.30
CA ASP A 19 7.50 -8.31 -19.04
C ASP A 19 7.00 -9.55 -18.30
N VAL A 20 5.68 -9.76 -18.27
CA VAL A 20 5.07 -10.95 -17.65
C VAL A 20 5.42 -12.21 -18.43
N LEU A 21 5.34 -12.19 -19.76
CA LEU A 21 5.71 -13.32 -20.62
C LEU A 21 7.23 -13.60 -20.57
N ASN A 22 8.07 -12.58 -20.46
CA ASN A 22 9.51 -12.76 -20.25
C ASN A 22 9.80 -13.40 -18.89
N GLU A 23 9.04 -13.07 -17.84
CA GLU A 23 9.18 -13.77 -16.56
C GLU A 23 8.70 -15.22 -16.67
N ALA A 24 7.63 -15.46 -17.41
CA ALA A 24 7.11 -16.79 -17.69
C ALA A 24 8.17 -17.71 -18.31
N GLU A 25 8.94 -17.21 -19.29
CA GLU A 25 10.03 -17.95 -19.93
C GLU A 25 11.18 -18.30 -18.97
N ARG A 26 11.38 -17.52 -17.89
CA ARG A 26 12.38 -17.83 -16.86
C ARG A 26 11.94 -18.92 -15.88
N GLY A 27 10.64 -19.21 -15.82
CA GLY A 27 10.10 -20.33 -15.06
C GLY A 27 10.40 -21.65 -15.75
N THR A 28 11.60 -22.21 -15.53
CA THR A 28 12.03 -23.46 -16.18
C THR A 28 11.64 -24.73 -15.41
N GLY A 29 10.78 -24.60 -14.39
CA GLY A 29 10.31 -25.74 -13.61
C GLY A 29 9.33 -26.63 -14.39
N PRO A 30 9.15 -27.90 -13.98
CA PRO A 30 8.13 -28.79 -14.54
C PRO A 30 6.71 -28.44 -14.08
N GLU A 31 6.57 -27.57 -13.08
CA GLU A 31 5.30 -27.14 -12.48
C GLU A 31 4.69 -25.96 -13.23
N LEU A 32 3.37 -25.79 -13.13
CA LEU A 32 2.68 -24.64 -13.69
C LEU A 32 3.14 -23.36 -12.98
N ASN A 33 3.70 -22.42 -13.74
CA ASN A 33 4.02 -21.09 -13.26
C ASN A 33 2.77 -20.20 -13.28
N VAL A 34 2.19 -19.94 -12.11
CA VAL A 34 1.05 -19.03 -11.98
C VAL A 34 1.55 -17.62 -11.68
N ILE A 35 1.19 -16.67 -12.54
CA ILE A 35 1.55 -15.26 -12.41
C ILE A 35 0.30 -14.44 -12.05
N PRO A 36 0.07 -14.16 -10.75
CA PRO A 36 -1.00 -13.26 -10.33
C PRO A 36 -0.70 -11.80 -10.68
N VAL A 37 -1.71 -11.13 -11.21
CA VAL A 37 -1.68 -9.70 -11.55
C VAL A 37 -2.97 -9.07 -11.04
N VAL A 38 -2.86 -8.04 -10.21
CA VAL A 38 -4.04 -7.35 -9.68
C VAL A 38 -4.42 -6.18 -10.58
N VAL A 39 -5.70 -5.96 -10.80
CA VAL A 39 -6.23 -4.85 -11.60
C VAL A 39 -7.21 -4.07 -10.75
N GLN A 40 -6.78 -2.91 -10.25
CA GLN A 40 -7.59 -2.09 -9.37
C GLN A 40 -8.51 -1.15 -10.17
N ASP A 41 -9.80 -1.17 -9.86
CA ASP A 41 -10.85 -0.25 -10.34
C ASP A 41 -11.03 -0.14 -11.86
N ASP A 42 -10.40 -1.02 -12.66
CA ASP A 42 -10.33 -0.79 -14.11
C ASP A 42 -10.20 -2.05 -14.98
N LEU A 43 -10.57 -3.22 -14.44
CA LEU A 43 -10.55 -4.44 -15.24
C LEU A 43 -11.43 -4.31 -16.50
N PRO A 44 -12.70 -3.86 -16.43
CA PRO A 44 -13.57 -3.76 -17.59
C PRO A 44 -13.01 -2.90 -18.74
N SER A 45 -12.38 -1.77 -18.45
CA SER A 45 -11.81 -0.89 -19.49
C SER A 45 -10.55 -1.49 -20.12
N LEU A 46 -9.82 -2.35 -19.40
CA LEU A 46 -8.64 -3.04 -19.89
C LEU A 46 -8.97 -4.28 -20.74
N LEU A 47 -10.14 -4.91 -20.53
CA LEU A 47 -10.51 -6.15 -21.22
C LEU A 47 -10.42 -6.09 -22.76
N PRO A 48 -10.92 -5.06 -23.46
CA PRO A 48 -10.82 -5.01 -24.92
C PRO A 48 -9.38 -5.03 -25.41
N LEU A 49 -8.52 -4.25 -24.75
CA LEU A 49 -7.10 -4.14 -25.08
C LEU A 49 -6.36 -5.44 -24.77
N LEU A 50 -6.58 -6.03 -23.59
CA LEU A 50 -5.97 -7.30 -23.20
C LEU A 50 -6.39 -8.44 -24.14
N THR A 51 -7.67 -8.50 -24.52
CA THR A 51 -8.19 -9.49 -25.48
C THR A 51 -7.47 -9.38 -26.82
N GLU A 52 -7.34 -8.16 -27.35
CA GLU A 52 -6.69 -7.93 -28.64
C GLU A 52 -5.19 -8.25 -28.60
N VAL A 53 -4.49 -7.86 -27.53
CA VAL A 53 -3.07 -8.19 -27.38
C VAL A 53 -2.85 -9.69 -27.24
N CYS A 54 -3.65 -10.38 -26.42
CA CYS A 54 -3.56 -11.84 -26.26
C CYS A 54 -3.82 -12.56 -27.59
N ARG A 55 -4.84 -12.12 -28.34
CA ARG A 55 -5.15 -12.63 -29.69
C ARG A 55 -3.98 -12.44 -30.65
N TYR A 56 -3.34 -11.27 -30.65
CA TYR A 56 -2.17 -11.00 -31.48
C TYR A 56 -0.96 -11.86 -31.09
N ALA A 57 -0.75 -12.07 -29.78
CA ALA A 57 0.31 -12.91 -29.25
C ALA A 57 0.06 -14.42 -29.41
N GLY A 58 -1.13 -14.83 -29.86
CA GLY A 58 -1.52 -16.24 -29.91
C GLY A 58 -1.67 -16.89 -28.52
N VAL A 59 -1.95 -16.08 -27.50
CA VAL A 59 -2.16 -16.51 -26.12
C VAL A 59 -3.67 -16.57 -25.85
N PRO A 60 -4.23 -17.71 -25.44
CA PRO A 60 -5.64 -17.79 -25.10
C PRO A 60 -5.99 -16.87 -23.92
N PHE A 61 -7.10 -16.15 -24.06
CA PHE A 61 -7.65 -15.29 -23.03
C PHE A 61 -9.07 -15.75 -22.66
N ARG A 62 -9.37 -15.85 -21.35
CA ARG A 62 -10.70 -16.17 -20.83
C ARG A 62 -11.10 -15.24 -19.71
N LEU A 63 -12.32 -14.70 -19.80
CA LEU A 63 -12.98 -13.93 -18.75
C LEU A 63 -13.98 -14.83 -18.03
N ALA A 64 -13.87 -14.92 -16.70
CA ALA A 64 -14.73 -15.74 -15.86
C ALA A 64 -16.23 -15.45 -16.06
N GLU A 65 -16.61 -14.16 -16.12
CA GLU A 65 -18.00 -13.71 -16.28
C GLU A 65 -18.72 -14.28 -17.52
N ASN A 66 -17.95 -14.65 -18.57
CA ASN A 66 -18.52 -15.17 -19.81
C ASN A 66 -18.79 -16.68 -19.80
N LEU A 67 -18.45 -17.39 -18.71
CA LEU A 67 -18.36 -18.86 -18.68
C LEU A 67 -19.33 -19.53 -17.69
N VAL A 68 -20.37 -18.81 -17.26
CA VAL A 68 -21.30 -19.25 -16.21
C VAL A 68 -22.09 -20.52 -16.57
N ASP A 69 -22.31 -20.79 -17.86
CA ASP A 69 -23.09 -21.94 -18.35
C ASP A 69 -22.23 -23.15 -18.71
N GLY A 70 -21.24 -23.47 -17.86
CA GLY A 70 -20.49 -24.74 -17.86
C GLY A 70 -20.02 -25.18 -19.25
N LEU A 71 -18.86 -24.67 -19.69
CA LEU A 71 -18.28 -25.13 -20.95
C LEU A 71 -18.03 -26.64 -20.89
N PRO A 72 -18.53 -27.42 -21.87
CA PRO A 72 -18.23 -28.84 -21.93
C PRO A 72 -16.77 -29.05 -22.35
N TRP A 73 -15.92 -29.49 -21.42
CA TRP A 73 -14.54 -29.90 -21.74
C TRP A 73 -14.51 -31.32 -22.32
N ARG A 74 -14.25 -31.49 -23.62
CA ARG A 74 -14.06 -32.81 -24.25
C ARG A 74 -12.58 -33.07 -24.53
N ASP A 75 -11.91 -33.80 -23.65
CA ASP A 75 -10.63 -34.43 -23.97
C ASP A 75 -10.60 -35.86 -23.41
N PRO A 76 -10.70 -36.89 -24.28
CA PRO A 76 -10.72 -38.29 -23.86
C PRO A 76 -9.39 -38.76 -23.26
N ASP A 77 -8.29 -38.03 -23.45
CA ASP A 77 -6.94 -38.46 -23.08
C ASP A 77 -6.37 -37.74 -21.83
N VAL A 78 -7.03 -36.69 -21.32
CA VAL A 78 -6.49 -35.83 -20.25
C VAL A 78 -7.47 -35.62 -19.09
N LEU A 79 -8.16 -36.67 -18.60
CA LEU A 79 -8.97 -36.58 -17.36
C LEU A 79 -8.20 -35.78 -16.31
N PRO A 80 -8.75 -34.70 -15.72
CA PRO A 80 -8.00 -33.97 -14.71
C PRO A 80 -7.66 -34.96 -13.60
N ASP A 81 -6.43 -34.84 -13.13
CA ASP A 81 -5.97 -35.56 -11.97
C ASP A 81 -7.05 -35.48 -10.89
N ASN A 82 -7.39 -36.62 -10.27
CA ASN A 82 -8.32 -36.68 -9.14
C ASN A 82 -7.94 -35.65 -8.05
N SER A 83 -6.66 -35.26 -7.99
CA SER A 83 -6.16 -34.13 -7.21
C SER A 83 -6.86 -32.80 -7.53
N LEU A 84 -6.92 -32.37 -8.81
CA LEU A 84 -7.57 -31.12 -9.21
C LEU A 84 -9.06 -31.15 -8.91
N ARG A 85 -9.72 -32.27 -9.24
CA ARG A 85 -11.14 -32.46 -8.92
C ARG A 85 -11.40 -32.24 -7.43
N THR A 86 -10.61 -32.90 -6.59
CA THR A 86 -10.73 -32.79 -5.13
C THR A 86 -10.49 -31.36 -4.64
N LYS A 87 -9.57 -30.62 -5.27
CA LYS A 87 -9.29 -29.22 -4.93
C LYS A 87 -10.44 -28.30 -5.33
N ILE A 88 -11.01 -28.47 -6.53
CA ILE A 88 -12.18 -27.70 -6.98
C ILE A 88 -13.39 -27.99 -6.09
N GLU A 89 -13.66 -29.25 -5.78
CA GLU A 89 -14.81 -29.66 -4.93
C GLU A 89 -14.68 -29.19 -3.46
N ARG A 90 -13.50 -28.71 -3.03
CA ARG A 90 -13.30 -28.06 -1.71
C ARG A 90 -13.61 -26.57 -1.71
N ILE A 91 -13.79 -25.95 -2.88
CA ILE A 91 -14.22 -24.56 -2.96
C ILE A 91 -15.73 -24.54 -2.70
N GLU A 92 -16.12 -23.92 -1.58
CA GLU A 92 -17.52 -23.72 -1.23
C GLU A 92 -17.98 -22.35 -1.72
N LEU A 93 -19.20 -22.27 -2.25
CA LEU A 93 -19.83 -21.00 -2.60
C LEU A 93 -20.36 -20.30 -1.36
N ASP A 94 -20.61 -18.99 -1.47
CA ASP A 94 -21.11 -18.22 -0.34
C ASP A 94 -22.56 -18.59 0.02
N PRO A 95 -22.86 -19.05 1.24
CA PRO A 95 -24.21 -19.43 1.66
C PRO A 95 -25.21 -18.25 1.72
N THR A 96 -24.74 -17.00 1.69
CA THR A 96 -25.57 -15.81 1.94
C THR A 96 -26.63 -15.52 0.87
N GLY A 97 -26.55 -16.16 -0.31
CA GLY A 97 -27.54 -16.02 -1.39
C GLY A 97 -28.64 -17.09 -1.45
N SER A 98 -28.37 -18.32 -1.00
CA SER A 98 -29.22 -19.51 -1.25
C SER A 98 -29.69 -20.23 0.02
N GLY A 99 -29.29 -19.77 1.21
CA GLY A 99 -29.77 -20.30 2.50
C GLY A 99 -29.16 -21.65 2.91
N HIS A 100 -28.36 -22.27 2.04
CA HIS A 100 -27.55 -23.44 2.30
C HIS A 100 -26.19 -23.25 1.61
N GLY A 101 -25.08 -23.55 2.29
CA GLY A 101 -23.76 -23.57 1.65
C GLY A 101 -23.78 -24.59 0.50
N GLU A 102 -23.84 -24.10 -0.73
CA GLU A 102 -23.84 -24.96 -1.91
C GLU A 102 -22.41 -25.26 -2.31
N ASN A 103 -22.06 -26.55 -2.34
CA ASN A 103 -20.73 -26.96 -2.78
C ASN A 103 -20.68 -27.01 -4.31
N LEU A 104 -19.57 -26.56 -4.88
CA LEU A 104 -19.25 -26.82 -6.27
C LEU A 104 -19.00 -28.31 -6.47
N ARG A 105 -19.52 -28.85 -7.56
CA ARG A 105 -19.31 -30.24 -7.98
C ARG A 105 -18.66 -30.27 -9.33
N VAL A 106 -17.65 -31.11 -9.47
CA VAL A 106 -17.09 -31.45 -10.78
C VAL A 106 -17.82 -32.68 -11.29
N ALA A 107 -18.69 -32.49 -12.26
CA ALA A 107 -19.39 -33.58 -12.93
C ALA A 107 -18.60 -34.04 -14.15
N VAL A 108 -18.47 -35.35 -14.32
CA VAL A 108 -17.92 -35.99 -15.50
C VAL A 108 -19.04 -36.75 -16.19
N ASP A 109 -19.45 -36.29 -17.37
CA ASP A 109 -20.51 -36.89 -18.18
C ASP A 109 -20.00 -37.11 -19.60
N ASP A 110 -19.99 -38.34 -20.12
CA ASP A 110 -19.51 -38.65 -21.48
C ASP A 110 -18.11 -38.07 -21.84
N SER A 111 -17.14 -38.15 -20.92
CA SER A 111 -15.80 -37.50 -21.05
C SER A 111 -15.83 -35.97 -21.09
N ILE A 112 -16.96 -35.38 -20.67
CA ILE A 112 -17.16 -33.96 -20.50
C ILE A 112 -17.01 -33.60 -19.03
N LEU A 113 -16.04 -32.76 -18.71
CA LEU A 113 -15.92 -32.22 -17.36
C LEU A 113 -16.60 -30.86 -17.30
N THR A 114 -17.52 -30.74 -16.35
CA THR A 114 -18.24 -29.50 -16.08
C THR A 114 -18.16 -29.20 -14.60
N VAL A 115 -17.85 -27.95 -14.26
CA VAL A 115 -18.07 -27.44 -12.90
C VAL A 115 -19.52 -27.00 -12.85
N ARG A 116 -20.24 -27.48 -11.85
CA ARG A 116 -21.64 -27.14 -11.63
C ARG A 116 -21.86 -26.86 -10.16
N ILE A 117 -22.88 -26.08 -9.85
CA ILE A 117 -23.39 -26.00 -8.49
C ILE A 117 -24.01 -27.36 -8.13
N GLY A 118 -23.87 -27.80 -6.89
CA GLY A 118 -24.40 -29.09 -6.43
C GLY A 118 -25.92 -29.25 -6.55
N THR A 119 -26.65 -28.14 -6.70
CA THR A 119 -28.08 -28.06 -7.00
C THR A 119 -28.28 -27.71 -8.48
N ASN A 120 -29.42 -28.07 -9.09
CA ASN A 120 -29.71 -27.80 -10.52
C ASN A 120 -29.94 -26.30 -10.84
N GLY A 121 -29.38 -25.37 -10.05
CA GLY A 121 -29.53 -23.93 -10.20
C GLY A 121 -28.29 -23.26 -10.82
N SER A 122 -28.50 -22.10 -11.45
CA SER A 122 -27.43 -21.18 -11.82
C SER A 122 -27.16 -20.22 -10.65
N PRO A 123 -25.90 -19.81 -10.42
CA PRO A 123 -25.58 -18.87 -9.35
C PRO A 123 -26.29 -17.54 -9.58
N THR A 124 -26.98 -17.05 -8.55
CA THR A 124 -27.78 -15.81 -8.63
C THR A 124 -26.95 -14.57 -8.28
N ASN A 125 -26.04 -14.67 -7.32
CA ASN A 125 -25.14 -13.58 -6.99
C ASN A 125 -23.99 -13.48 -8.04
N PRO A 126 -23.40 -12.29 -8.25
CA PRO A 126 -22.28 -12.13 -9.19
C PRO A 126 -20.99 -12.82 -8.73
N GLY A 127 -20.74 -12.88 -7.43
CA GLY A 127 -19.54 -13.50 -6.86
C GLY A 127 -19.40 -14.98 -7.21
N ASP A 128 -20.43 -15.79 -6.94
CA ASP A 128 -20.46 -17.22 -7.26
C ASP A 128 -20.37 -17.47 -8.78
N ARG A 129 -20.94 -16.57 -9.59
CA ARG A 129 -20.78 -16.59 -11.06
C ARG A 129 -19.32 -16.42 -11.45
N ASN A 130 -18.60 -15.50 -10.81
CA ASN A 130 -17.18 -15.27 -11.06
C ASN A 130 -16.32 -16.45 -10.59
N GLN A 131 -16.63 -17.06 -9.44
CA GLN A 131 -15.95 -18.27 -8.98
C GLN A 131 -16.15 -19.43 -9.95
N LEU A 132 -17.40 -19.72 -10.32
CA LEU A 132 -17.73 -20.77 -11.28
C LEU A 132 -17.07 -20.52 -12.65
N GLY A 133 -17.10 -19.27 -13.10
CA GLY A 133 -16.49 -18.84 -14.34
C GLY A 133 -14.98 -19.03 -14.38
N LEU A 134 -14.27 -18.67 -13.31
CA LEU A 134 -12.82 -18.89 -13.19
C LEU A 134 -12.50 -20.38 -13.25
N LEU A 135 -13.22 -21.21 -12.49
CA LEU A 135 -13.00 -22.66 -12.47
C LEU A 135 -13.30 -23.30 -13.82
N THR A 136 -14.31 -22.81 -14.53
CA THR A 136 -14.63 -23.23 -15.90
C THR A 136 -13.54 -22.81 -16.88
N ALA A 137 -13.02 -21.59 -16.77
CA ALA A 137 -11.91 -21.10 -17.61
C ALA A 137 -10.66 -21.98 -17.50
N LEU A 138 -10.32 -22.42 -16.28
CA LEU A 138 -9.14 -23.25 -16.02
C LEU A 138 -9.25 -24.65 -16.64
N LEU A 139 -10.47 -25.08 -16.96
CA LEU A 139 -10.76 -26.35 -17.62
C LEU A 139 -10.92 -26.20 -19.13
N ASP A 140 -10.83 -24.98 -19.67
CA ASP A 140 -10.95 -24.73 -21.10
C ASP A 140 -9.82 -25.42 -21.87
N PRO A 141 -10.12 -26.19 -22.93
CA PRO A 141 -9.11 -26.85 -23.75
C PRO A 141 -8.05 -25.90 -24.30
N GLU A 142 -8.41 -24.68 -24.70
CA GLU A 142 -7.45 -23.71 -25.22
C GLU A 142 -6.45 -23.31 -24.13
N ILE A 143 -6.91 -23.04 -22.91
CA ILE A 143 -6.04 -22.70 -21.77
C ILE A 143 -5.07 -23.85 -21.47
N ARG A 144 -5.55 -25.10 -21.50
CA ARG A 144 -4.77 -26.28 -21.10
C ARG A 144 -3.78 -26.75 -22.17
N THR A 145 -4.02 -26.46 -23.45
CA THR A 145 -3.20 -26.95 -24.57
C THR A 145 -2.12 -25.98 -25.04
N HIS A 146 -2.19 -24.71 -24.64
CA HIS A 146 -1.20 -23.69 -24.99
C HIS A 146 -0.11 -23.58 -23.93
N ALA A 147 1.11 -23.23 -24.34
CA ALA A 147 2.25 -23.09 -23.43
C ALA A 147 2.05 -21.96 -22.39
N ALA A 148 1.31 -20.92 -22.78
CA ALA A 148 0.92 -19.80 -21.93
C ALA A 148 -0.55 -19.47 -22.14
N ALA A 149 -1.22 -18.99 -21.10
CA ALA A 149 -2.62 -18.61 -21.11
C ALA A 149 -2.93 -17.48 -20.13
N VAL A 150 -4.01 -16.74 -20.37
CA VAL A 150 -4.49 -15.67 -19.50
C VAL A 150 -5.93 -15.94 -19.07
N VAL A 151 -6.19 -15.84 -17.77
CA VAL A 151 -7.54 -15.90 -17.22
C VAL A 151 -7.79 -14.65 -16.37
N ALA A 152 -8.98 -14.06 -16.48
CA ALA A 152 -9.39 -12.90 -15.72
C ALA A 152 -10.66 -13.20 -14.91
N TYR A 153 -10.70 -12.75 -13.65
CA TYR A 153 -11.91 -12.73 -12.83
C TYR A 153 -11.94 -11.46 -11.97
N ASP A 154 -13.14 -11.02 -11.58
CA ASP A 154 -13.32 -9.88 -10.67
C ASP A 154 -13.74 -10.39 -9.28
N GLU A 155 -13.03 -9.96 -8.25
CA GLU A 155 -13.29 -10.33 -6.85
C GLU A 155 -14.12 -9.30 -6.07
N THR A 156 -14.54 -8.20 -6.71
CA THR A 156 -15.26 -7.09 -6.05
C THR A 156 -16.53 -7.55 -5.35
N ASP A 157 -17.29 -8.45 -5.99
CA ASP A 157 -18.56 -8.98 -5.47
C ASP A 157 -18.40 -10.27 -4.64
N LEU A 158 -17.16 -10.69 -4.35
CA LEU A 158 -16.89 -11.83 -3.47
C LEU A 158 -16.91 -11.41 -2.00
N SER A 159 -17.37 -12.30 -1.11
CA SER A 159 -17.11 -12.16 0.32
C SER A 159 -15.63 -12.37 0.63
N ASP A 160 -15.16 -11.84 1.75
CA ASP A 160 -13.73 -11.87 2.09
C ASP A 160 -13.19 -13.31 2.24
N ASP A 161 -13.97 -14.21 2.83
CA ASP A 161 -13.66 -15.65 2.90
C ASP A 161 -13.53 -16.28 1.49
N SER A 162 -14.38 -15.84 0.56
CA SER A 162 -14.35 -16.27 -0.84
C SER A 162 -13.14 -15.72 -1.58
N LYS A 163 -12.77 -14.46 -1.35
CA LYS A 163 -11.55 -13.84 -1.90
C LYS A 163 -10.30 -14.60 -1.47
N GLU A 164 -10.17 -14.87 -0.16
CA GLU A 164 -9.03 -15.62 0.39
C GLU A 164 -8.94 -17.03 -0.19
N ARG A 165 -10.06 -17.76 -0.26
CA ARG A 165 -10.09 -19.12 -0.82
C ARG A 165 -9.71 -19.14 -2.30
N MET A 166 -10.24 -18.22 -3.10
CA MET A 166 -9.92 -18.12 -4.52
C MET A 166 -8.45 -17.76 -4.75
N TRP A 167 -7.92 -16.84 -3.96
CA TRP A 167 -6.52 -16.45 -4.03
C TRP A 167 -5.58 -17.58 -3.65
N ASP A 168 -5.85 -18.26 -2.54
CA ASP A 168 -5.08 -19.45 -2.12
C ASP A 168 -5.17 -20.57 -3.15
N PHE A 169 -6.35 -20.80 -3.74
CA PHE A 169 -6.53 -21.76 -4.81
C PHE A 169 -5.65 -21.43 -6.03
N VAL A 170 -5.72 -20.18 -6.50
CA VAL A 170 -4.94 -19.69 -7.65
C VAL A 170 -3.44 -19.88 -7.40
N LEU A 171 -2.96 -19.53 -6.21
CA LEU A 171 -1.52 -19.49 -5.95
C LEU A 171 -0.91 -20.81 -5.52
N LYS A 172 -1.63 -21.60 -4.71
CA LYS A 172 -1.09 -22.82 -4.10
C LYS A 172 -1.58 -24.07 -4.82
N ASP A 173 -2.86 -24.08 -5.21
CA ASP A 173 -3.49 -25.30 -5.69
C ASP A 173 -3.35 -25.51 -7.19
N LEU A 174 -3.27 -24.45 -7.99
CA LEU A 174 -3.08 -24.55 -9.44
C LEU A 174 -1.66 -25.00 -9.84
N GLN A 175 -0.63 -24.75 -9.02
CA GLN A 175 0.75 -25.13 -9.36
C GLN A 175 0.92 -26.64 -9.62
N THR A 176 0.04 -27.46 -9.05
CA THR A 176 0.02 -28.92 -9.23
C THR A 176 -0.62 -29.38 -10.56
N LEU A 177 -1.05 -28.45 -11.41
CA LEU A 177 -1.62 -28.73 -12.73
C LEU A 177 -0.50 -28.90 -13.78
N GLY A 178 -0.20 -30.13 -14.21
CA GLY A 178 0.69 -30.37 -15.36
C GLY A 178 -0.04 -30.36 -16.72
N PRO A 179 0.61 -30.74 -17.85
CA PRO A 179 1.98 -30.43 -18.29
C PRO A 179 2.03 -29.55 -19.56
N ALA A 180 0.89 -29.20 -20.17
CA ALA A 180 0.87 -28.48 -21.45
C ALA A 180 0.87 -26.94 -21.28
N CYS A 181 0.04 -26.41 -20.38
CA CYS A 181 0.16 -25.03 -19.92
C CYS A 181 1.28 -24.92 -18.90
N LYS A 182 2.34 -24.20 -19.26
CA LYS A 182 3.49 -23.95 -18.37
C LYS A 182 3.36 -22.63 -17.64
N THR A 183 2.60 -21.68 -18.19
CA THR A 183 2.40 -20.37 -17.60
C THR A 183 0.94 -19.97 -17.66
N LEU A 184 0.39 -19.66 -16.50
CA LEU A 184 -0.95 -19.11 -16.36
C LEU A 184 -0.87 -17.71 -15.76
N ILE A 185 -1.24 -16.69 -16.52
CA ILE A 185 -1.38 -15.32 -16.02
C ILE A 185 -2.81 -15.18 -15.50
N VAL A 186 -2.97 -14.83 -14.23
CA VAL A 186 -4.27 -14.65 -13.60
C VAL A 186 -4.48 -13.19 -13.27
N LEU A 187 -5.38 -12.53 -14.00
CA LEU A 187 -5.79 -11.16 -13.77
C LEU A 187 -6.92 -11.14 -12.74
N VAL A 188 -6.69 -10.44 -11.63
CA VAL A 188 -7.64 -10.33 -10.51
C VAL A 188 -8.13 -8.89 -10.44
N GLY A 189 -9.35 -8.66 -10.93
CA GLY A 189 -10.04 -7.37 -10.79
C GLY A 189 -10.47 -7.16 -9.36
N CYS A 190 -10.22 -5.99 -8.79
CA CYS A 190 -10.69 -5.64 -7.44
C CYS A 190 -11.03 -4.15 -7.36
N ALA A 191 -12.03 -3.78 -6.55
CA ALA A 191 -12.29 -2.37 -6.23
C ALA A 191 -11.14 -1.75 -5.42
N THR A 192 -10.66 -2.44 -4.39
CA THR A 192 -9.55 -1.95 -3.57
C THR A 192 -8.44 -3.00 -3.46
N LEU A 193 -7.20 -2.53 -3.54
CA LEU A 193 -6.05 -3.40 -3.34
C LEU A 193 -5.99 -3.84 -1.88
N ASP A 194 -6.23 -5.13 -1.63
CA ASP A 194 -5.95 -5.77 -0.36
C ASP A 194 -4.46 -6.11 -0.25
N PHE A 195 -3.71 -5.34 0.54
CA PHE A 195 -2.27 -5.56 0.69
C PHE A 195 -1.92 -6.85 1.44
N GLU A 196 -2.77 -7.34 2.35
CA GLU A 196 -2.49 -8.57 3.10
C GLU A 196 -2.62 -9.80 2.21
N ARG A 197 -3.65 -9.82 1.36
CA ARG A 197 -3.87 -10.88 0.37
C ARG A 197 -2.93 -10.71 -0.82
N HIS A 198 -3.02 -9.58 -1.51
CA HIS A 198 -2.37 -9.38 -2.80
C HIS A 198 -0.88 -9.12 -2.70
N CYS A 199 -0.38 -8.58 -1.59
CA CYS A 199 1.05 -8.31 -1.42
C CYS A 199 1.75 -9.28 -0.47
N ARG A 200 1.07 -10.39 -0.10
CA ARG A 200 1.60 -11.45 0.77
C ARG A 200 3.02 -11.85 0.37
N GLU A 201 3.89 -12.02 1.36
CA GLU A 201 5.27 -12.40 1.10
C GLU A 201 5.34 -13.79 0.42
N GLY A 202 6.18 -13.91 -0.60
CA GLY A 202 6.41 -15.16 -1.34
C GLY A 202 5.28 -15.58 -2.29
N ALA A 203 4.05 -15.15 -2.05
CA ALA A 203 2.86 -15.57 -2.80
C ALA A 203 2.06 -14.42 -3.43
N GLY A 204 2.36 -13.16 -3.10
CA GLY A 204 1.60 -12.01 -3.60
C GLY A 204 1.81 -11.72 -5.09
N ALA A 205 0.87 -10.96 -5.66
CA ALA A 205 1.01 -10.35 -6.97
C ALA A 205 2.32 -9.58 -7.08
N ARG A 206 3.03 -9.80 -8.18
CA ARG A 206 4.22 -9.03 -8.51
C ARG A 206 3.94 -7.88 -9.46
N TRP A 207 2.78 -7.87 -10.08
CA TRP A 207 2.33 -6.79 -10.95
C TRP A 207 0.95 -6.34 -10.50
N ALA A 208 0.70 -5.03 -10.63
CA ALA A 208 -0.62 -4.47 -10.46
C ALA A 208 -0.87 -3.40 -11.51
N PHE A 209 -2.10 -3.30 -12.00
CA PHE A 209 -2.61 -2.15 -12.71
C PHE A 209 -3.31 -1.25 -11.71
N GLN A 210 -2.79 -0.05 -11.52
CA GLN A 210 -3.34 0.93 -10.60
C GLN A 210 -3.19 2.33 -11.21
N HIS A 211 -4.27 3.12 -11.16
CA HIS A 211 -4.27 4.51 -11.63
C HIS A 211 -3.73 4.64 -13.07
N GLY A 212 -4.20 3.79 -13.99
CA GLY A 212 -3.78 3.82 -15.39
C GLY A 212 -2.32 3.39 -15.67
N ASN A 213 -1.63 2.81 -14.68
CA ASN A 213 -0.22 2.46 -14.77
C ASN A 213 0.05 1.04 -14.29
N VAL A 214 1.07 0.42 -14.90
CA VAL A 214 1.63 -0.86 -14.46
C VAL A 214 2.61 -0.59 -13.33
N ARG A 215 2.36 -1.24 -12.19
CA ARG A 215 3.18 -1.22 -10.99
C ARG A 215 3.79 -2.61 -10.82
N TRP A 216 4.97 -2.69 -10.25
CA TRP A 216 5.68 -3.96 -10.11
C TRP A 216 6.39 -4.09 -8.75
N ARG A 217 6.61 -5.35 -8.34
CA ARG A 217 7.35 -5.74 -7.13
C ARG A 217 8.63 -6.48 -7.48
N GLN A 218 9.69 -6.14 -6.76
CA GLN A 218 10.97 -6.82 -6.80
C GLN A 218 10.80 -8.28 -6.36
N ARG A 219 11.77 -9.11 -6.74
CA ARG A 219 11.86 -10.45 -6.19
C ARG A 219 12.27 -10.34 -4.73
N SER A 220 11.76 -11.24 -3.89
CA SER A 220 12.05 -11.27 -2.45
C SER A 220 13.56 -11.21 -2.17
N GLN A 221 14.40 -11.91 -2.92
CA GLN A 221 15.86 -11.87 -2.74
C GLN A 221 16.46 -10.46 -2.93
N THR A 222 15.96 -9.69 -3.89
CA THR A 222 16.41 -8.31 -4.13
C THR A 222 16.00 -7.40 -2.98
N ASP A 223 14.74 -7.49 -2.54
CA ASP A 223 14.25 -6.76 -1.38
C ASP A 223 15.06 -7.09 -0.12
N MET A 224 15.32 -8.38 0.13
CA MET A 224 16.12 -8.84 1.28
C MET A 224 17.55 -8.31 1.25
N SER A 225 18.17 -8.23 0.07
CA SER A 225 19.49 -7.59 -0.09
C SER A 225 19.42 -6.10 0.23
N GLY A 226 18.36 -5.40 -0.20
CA GLY A 226 18.12 -3.99 0.14
C GLY A 226 17.96 -3.78 1.66
N ILE A 227 17.16 -4.61 2.32
CA ILE A 227 16.99 -4.55 3.79
C ILE A 227 18.32 -4.82 4.50
N ALA A 228 19.10 -5.81 4.03
CA ALA A 228 20.41 -6.12 4.60
C ALA A 228 21.38 -4.93 4.48
N LYS A 229 21.38 -4.20 3.36
CA LYS A 229 22.18 -2.97 3.20
C LYS A 229 21.75 -1.87 4.19
N ILE A 230 20.46 -1.73 4.46
CA ILE A 230 19.97 -0.78 5.46
C ILE A 230 20.45 -1.19 6.86
N ALA A 231 20.29 -2.46 7.21
CA ALA A 231 20.68 -3.03 8.51
C ALA A 231 22.20 -3.15 8.71
N ALA A 232 22.99 -3.05 7.64
CA ALA A 232 24.44 -3.11 7.71
C ALA A 232 25.00 -1.95 8.54
N ASP A 233 26.10 -2.22 9.25
CA ASP A 233 26.85 -1.24 10.03
C ASP A 233 26.06 -0.57 11.18
N ASP A 234 26.73 0.27 11.96
CA ASP A 234 26.18 0.97 13.13
C ASP A 234 25.85 2.45 12.82
N ASP A 235 25.55 2.74 11.56
CA ASP A 235 25.16 4.08 11.12
C ASP A 235 23.76 4.46 11.64
N MET A 236 23.52 5.76 11.76
CA MET A 236 22.19 6.27 12.12
C MET A 236 21.20 6.01 10.98
N ILE A 237 20.03 5.50 11.34
CA ILE A 237 18.92 5.24 10.43
C ILE A 237 17.74 6.13 10.82
N VAL A 238 17.24 6.92 9.87
CA VAL A 238 15.97 7.63 10.01
C VAL A 238 14.88 6.81 9.33
N LEU A 239 13.86 6.41 10.10
CA LEU A 239 12.64 5.82 9.56
C LEU A 239 11.56 6.90 9.49
N MET A 240 11.26 7.33 8.27
CA MET A 240 10.10 8.18 7.98
C MET A 240 8.88 7.28 7.77
N LEU A 241 7.92 7.35 8.69
CA LEU A 241 6.74 6.49 8.73
C LEU A 241 5.53 7.27 8.23
N GLY A 242 4.93 6.80 7.14
CA GLY A 242 3.64 7.30 6.65
C GLY A 242 2.48 6.44 7.16
N ALA A 243 1.26 6.76 6.73
CA ALA A 243 0.06 6.00 7.10
C ALA A 243 0.14 4.51 6.69
N GLY A 244 0.89 4.19 5.62
CA GLY A 244 1.09 2.81 5.19
C GLY A 244 1.94 1.97 6.15
N ALA A 245 2.69 2.59 7.07
CA ALA A 245 3.51 1.87 8.05
C ALA A 245 2.65 1.11 9.08
N SER A 246 1.49 1.66 9.47
CA SER A 246 0.58 1.09 10.48
C SER A 246 -0.68 0.46 9.88
N MET A 247 -0.80 0.42 8.55
CA MET A 247 -2.01 -0.05 7.84
C MET A 247 -2.47 -1.46 8.23
N SER A 248 -1.55 -2.42 8.48
CA SER A 248 -1.91 -3.77 8.93
C SER A 248 -2.47 -3.82 10.38
N SER A 249 -2.51 -2.70 11.07
CA SER A 249 -3.23 -2.55 12.35
C SER A 249 -4.70 -2.19 12.15
N GLY A 250 -5.19 -2.09 10.90
CA GLY A 250 -6.59 -1.73 10.61
C GLY A 250 -6.88 -0.22 10.66
N LEU A 251 -5.85 0.63 10.75
CA LEU A 251 -6.01 2.08 10.68
C LEU A 251 -6.25 2.53 9.23
N PRO A 252 -7.15 3.50 9.01
CA PRO A 252 -7.39 4.05 7.68
C PRO A 252 -6.17 4.82 7.18
N LEU A 253 -5.90 4.72 5.88
CA LEU A 253 -4.93 5.58 5.20
C LEU A 253 -5.41 7.04 5.19
N GLY A 254 -4.47 7.98 5.01
CA GLY A 254 -4.77 9.42 4.96
C GLY A 254 -5.84 9.80 3.94
N ASP A 255 -5.87 9.14 2.77
CA ASP A 255 -6.90 9.38 1.74
C ASP A 255 -8.30 8.94 2.20
N HIS A 256 -8.42 7.85 2.97
CA HIS A 256 -9.71 7.43 3.52
C HIS A 256 -10.23 8.43 4.56
N LEU A 257 -9.35 8.92 5.44
CA LEU A 257 -9.71 9.96 6.41
C LEU A 257 -10.11 11.26 5.70
N ARG A 258 -9.32 11.69 4.70
CA ARG A 258 -9.61 12.86 3.88
C ARG A 258 -10.97 12.75 3.21
N ASN A 259 -11.25 11.62 2.56
CA ASN A 259 -12.51 11.41 1.87
C ASN A 259 -13.70 11.39 2.85
N SER A 260 -13.53 10.78 4.03
CA SER A 260 -14.58 10.81 5.07
C SER A 260 -14.82 12.20 5.63
N ALA A 261 -13.78 13.02 5.78
CA ALA A 261 -13.88 14.42 6.19
C ALA A 261 -14.55 15.27 5.12
N LEU A 262 -14.14 15.10 3.87
CA LEU A 262 -14.71 15.77 2.73
C LEU A 262 -16.21 15.51 2.60
N ALA A 263 -16.64 14.26 2.75
CA ALA A 263 -18.05 13.89 2.72
C ALA A 263 -18.91 14.62 3.77
N ARG A 264 -18.33 15.04 4.91
CA ARG A 264 -19.04 15.86 5.91
C ARG A 264 -19.16 17.33 5.51
N LEU A 265 -18.20 17.85 4.74
CA LEU A 265 -18.18 19.23 4.27
C LEU A 265 -19.06 19.43 3.04
N VAL A 266 -19.29 18.38 2.24
CA VAL A 266 -20.18 18.39 1.06
C VAL A 266 -21.25 17.29 1.15
N PRO A 267 -22.14 17.32 2.15
CA PRO A 267 -23.05 16.19 2.49
C PRO A 267 -24.01 15.84 1.35
N ASP A 268 -24.54 16.82 0.62
CA ASP A 268 -25.50 16.60 -0.48
C ASP A 268 -24.96 15.65 -1.56
N LEU A 269 -23.65 15.70 -1.84
CA LEU A 269 -23.01 14.82 -2.83
C LEU A 269 -22.67 13.45 -2.25
N ALA A 270 -22.27 13.41 -0.98
CA ALA A 270 -21.99 12.16 -0.28
C ALA A 270 -23.26 11.30 -0.14
N ASP A 271 -24.38 11.91 0.22
CA ASP A 271 -25.69 11.25 0.36
C ASP A 271 -26.21 10.69 -0.98
N GLN A 272 -25.78 11.28 -2.09
CA GLN A 272 -26.05 10.79 -3.45
C GLN A 272 -25.06 9.71 -3.92
N GLY A 273 -24.12 9.29 -3.08
CA GLY A 273 -23.10 8.29 -3.42
C GLY A 273 -22.14 8.76 -4.51
N ARG A 274 -21.92 10.07 -4.65
CA ARG A 274 -21.05 10.61 -5.70
C ARG A 274 -19.58 10.28 -5.43
N PRO A 275 -18.79 10.03 -6.48
CA PRO A 275 -17.37 9.69 -6.33
C PRO A 275 -16.56 10.84 -5.73
N PHE A 276 -15.39 10.51 -5.17
CA PHE A 276 -14.47 11.46 -4.55
C PHE A 276 -14.22 12.71 -5.40
N ARG A 277 -13.97 12.55 -6.71
CA ARG A 277 -13.64 13.66 -7.60
C ARG A 277 -14.75 14.71 -7.66
N ASP A 278 -16.01 14.29 -7.64
CA ASP A 278 -17.16 15.21 -7.62
C ASP A 278 -17.21 15.98 -6.30
N GLN A 279 -16.99 15.28 -5.17
CA GLN A 279 -16.95 15.89 -3.84
C GLN A 279 -15.79 16.90 -3.72
N ALA A 280 -14.61 16.57 -4.25
CA ALA A 280 -13.43 17.43 -4.22
C ALA A 280 -13.58 18.67 -5.13
N SER A 281 -14.18 18.50 -6.30
CA SER A 281 -14.57 19.59 -7.20
C SER A 281 -15.51 20.57 -6.49
N GLU A 282 -16.56 20.06 -5.84
CA GLU A 282 -17.51 20.91 -5.13
C GLU A 282 -16.85 21.63 -3.95
N PHE A 283 -16.04 20.92 -3.17
CA PHE A 283 -15.25 21.51 -2.10
C PHE A 283 -14.34 22.65 -2.59
N PHE A 284 -13.66 22.49 -3.72
CA PHE A 284 -12.85 23.54 -4.35
C PHE A 284 -13.71 24.76 -4.68
N ARG A 285 -14.84 24.58 -5.36
CA ARG A 285 -15.73 25.67 -5.77
C ARG A 285 -16.33 26.41 -4.58
N GLN A 286 -16.77 25.69 -3.55
CA GLN A 286 -17.29 26.30 -2.31
C GLN A 286 -16.20 27.12 -1.62
N THR A 287 -15.01 26.55 -1.45
CA THR A 287 -13.85 27.22 -0.85
C THR A 287 -13.45 28.47 -1.63
N ALA A 288 -13.44 28.39 -2.97
CA ALA A 288 -13.17 29.52 -3.86
C ALA A 288 -14.23 30.62 -3.73
N SER A 289 -15.51 30.27 -3.73
CA SER A 289 -16.63 31.22 -3.62
C SER A 289 -16.62 32.00 -2.31
N LEU A 290 -16.10 31.39 -1.24
CA LEU A 290 -15.95 31.98 0.07
C LEU A 290 -14.64 32.77 0.22
N GLY A 291 -13.80 32.83 -0.82
CA GLY A 291 -12.48 33.50 -0.77
C GLY A 291 -11.49 32.80 0.17
N ARG A 292 -11.64 31.50 0.38
CA ARG A 292 -10.90 30.73 1.41
C ARG A 292 -9.73 29.91 0.87
N LEU A 293 -9.49 29.94 -0.43
CA LEU A 293 -8.33 29.30 -1.06
C LEU A 293 -7.03 29.88 -0.48
N MET A 294 -6.07 29.00 -0.21
CA MET A 294 -4.73 29.39 0.20
C MET A 294 -4.01 30.13 -0.93
N PRO A 295 -2.96 30.93 -0.66
CA PRO A 295 -2.23 31.65 -1.70
C PRO A 295 -1.72 30.74 -2.84
N SER A 296 -1.26 29.53 -2.52
CA SER A 296 -0.83 28.53 -3.49
C SER A 296 -1.98 27.93 -4.33
N GLU A 297 -3.22 28.07 -3.87
CA GLU A 297 -4.43 27.52 -4.48
C GLU A 297 -5.18 28.57 -5.32
N GLN A 298 -4.81 29.86 -5.29
CA GLN A 298 -5.56 30.90 -5.99
C GLN A 298 -5.48 30.80 -7.52
N ASN A 299 -4.38 30.24 -8.04
CA ASN A 299 -4.12 30.14 -9.48
C ASN A 299 -4.04 28.69 -9.99
N ILE A 300 -4.34 27.71 -9.12
CA ILE A 300 -4.33 26.30 -9.49
C ILE A 300 -5.57 25.96 -10.32
N GLN A 301 -5.46 25.05 -11.28
CA GLN A 301 -6.64 24.52 -11.96
C GLN A 301 -7.42 23.58 -11.02
N GLU A 302 -8.73 23.49 -11.21
CA GLU A 302 -9.59 22.61 -10.38
C GLU A 302 -9.10 21.16 -10.39
N GLU A 303 -8.65 20.67 -11.55
CA GLU A 303 -8.09 19.33 -11.71
C GLU A 303 -6.85 19.10 -10.84
N ASP A 304 -5.87 20.02 -10.95
CA ASP A 304 -4.63 19.96 -10.18
C ASP A 304 -4.91 20.08 -8.67
N PHE A 305 -5.94 20.83 -8.27
CA PHE A 305 -6.38 20.92 -6.89
C PHE A 305 -6.95 19.59 -6.39
N ILE A 306 -7.81 18.94 -7.16
CA ILE A 306 -8.42 17.65 -6.79
C ILE A 306 -7.33 16.59 -6.59
N GLU A 307 -6.34 16.55 -7.49
CA GLU A 307 -5.22 15.60 -7.42
C GLU A 307 -4.26 15.87 -6.24
N SER A 308 -4.14 17.14 -5.82
CA SER A 308 -3.25 17.54 -4.72
C SER A 308 -3.95 17.72 -3.37
N LEU A 309 -5.27 17.50 -3.29
CA LEU A 309 -6.04 17.69 -2.07
C LEU A 309 -5.57 16.74 -0.95
N THR A 310 -5.08 17.31 0.15
CA THR A 310 -4.60 16.55 1.33
C THR A 310 -5.61 16.54 2.47
N LEU A 311 -5.41 15.65 3.45
CA LEU A 311 -6.22 15.61 4.67
C LEU A 311 -6.13 16.92 5.45
N GLU A 312 -4.92 17.46 5.61
CA GLU A 312 -4.63 18.69 6.35
C GLU A 312 -5.43 19.87 5.78
N ARG A 313 -5.55 19.95 4.45
CA ARG A 313 -6.33 20.99 3.78
C ARG A 313 -7.81 20.89 4.11
N VAL A 314 -8.35 19.67 4.14
CA VAL A 314 -9.76 19.40 4.50
C VAL A 314 -9.99 19.69 6.00
N LEU A 315 -9.09 19.24 6.88
CA LEU A 315 -9.16 19.53 8.32
C LEU A 315 -9.12 21.04 8.60
N ARG A 316 -8.33 21.81 7.84
CA ARG A 316 -8.28 23.28 7.95
C ARG A 316 -9.65 23.93 7.68
N GLU A 317 -10.47 23.37 6.79
CA GLU A 317 -11.86 23.85 6.66
C GLU A 317 -12.76 23.35 7.78
N GLU A 318 -12.57 22.14 8.32
CA GLU A 318 -13.34 21.65 9.48
C GLU A 318 -13.12 22.51 10.75
N VAL A 319 -11.94 23.11 10.91
CA VAL A 319 -11.62 24.03 12.02
C VAL A 319 -12.39 25.35 11.89
N ARG A 320 -12.68 25.81 10.67
CA ARG A 320 -13.29 27.14 10.47
C ARG A 320 -14.71 27.16 11.02
N GLY A 321 -14.91 27.92 12.10
CA GLY A 321 -16.19 28.03 12.80
C GLY A 321 -16.26 27.25 14.11
N ARG A 322 -15.15 26.62 14.53
CA ARG A 322 -15.00 25.98 15.84
C ARG A 322 -14.21 26.84 16.80
N ALA A 323 -14.37 26.58 18.10
CA ALA A 323 -13.53 27.20 19.11
C ALA A 323 -12.10 26.62 19.06
N HIS A 324 -11.10 27.43 19.39
CA HIS A 324 -9.72 26.96 19.50
C HIS A 324 -9.63 25.80 20.51
N GLY A 325 -8.96 24.71 20.13
CA GLY A 325 -8.82 23.50 20.95
C GLY A 325 -10.00 22.51 20.88
N GLU A 326 -11.07 22.81 20.13
CA GLU A 326 -12.15 21.85 19.91
C GLU A 326 -11.68 20.68 19.03
N ARG A 327 -11.96 19.43 19.45
CA ARG A 327 -11.58 18.25 18.66
C ARG A 327 -12.37 18.20 17.35
N LEU A 328 -11.67 18.09 16.24
CA LEU A 328 -12.29 17.96 14.92
C LEU A 328 -13.04 16.63 14.81
N PRO A 329 -14.25 16.58 14.21
CA PRO A 329 -15.01 15.33 14.05
C PRO A 329 -14.22 14.23 13.36
N THR A 330 -13.38 14.59 12.38
CA THR A 330 -12.47 13.65 11.74
C THR A 330 -11.52 13.01 12.73
N LEU A 331 -10.91 13.83 13.59
CA LEU A 331 -9.97 13.35 14.60
C LEU A 331 -10.68 12.59 15.71
N VAL A 332 -11.89 12.97 16.11
CA VAL A 332 -12.70 12.18 17.05
C VAL A 332 -12.98 10.78 16.50
N LYS A 333 -13.44 10.69 15.25
CA LYS A 333 -13.68 9.39 14.60
C LYS A 333 -12.39 8.58 14.43
N PHE A 334 -11.28 9.25 14.10
CA PHE A 334 -9.99 8.57 14.00
C PHE A 334 -9.51 8.06 15.36
N ASP A 335 -9.73 8.82 16.43
CA ASP A 335 -9.46 8.40 17.80
C ASP A 335 -10.24 7.12 18.14
N GLU A 336 -11.54 7.11 17.90
CA GLU A 336 -12.39 5.93 18.10
C GLU A 336 -11.92 4.69 17.31
N MET A 337 -11.34 4.89 16.13
CA MET A 337 -10.77 3.81 15.32
C MET A 337 -9.44 3.32 15.90
N GLN A 338 -8.53 4.21 16.31
CA GLN A 338 -7.27 3.79 16.92
C GLN A 338 -7.49 3.07 18.25
N GLN A 339 -8.39 3.55 19.12
CA GLN A 339 -8.63 2.92 20.42
C GLN A 339 -9.04 1.45 20.30
N LYS A 340 -9.65 1.04 19.18
CA LYS A 340 -10.02 -0.36 18.91
C LYS A 340 -8.82 -1.26 18.59
N VAL A 341 -7.69 -0.69 18.20
CA VAL A 341 -6.53 -1.43 17.67
C VAL A 341 -5.24 -1.20 18.45
N LEU A 342 -5.20 -0.21 19.35
CA LEU A 342 -4.02 0.11 20.17
C LEU A 342 -3.51 -1.10 20.97
N ASP A 343 -4.43 -1.86 21.58
CA ASP A 343 -4.12 -3.05 22.40
C ASP A 343 -3.86 -4.32 21.58
N SER A 344 -4.05 -4.26 20.25
CA SER A 344 -3.85 -5.38 19.34
C SER A 344 -3.17 -4.90 18.05
N PRO A 345 -1.94 -4.34 18.17
CA PRO A 345 -1.25 -3.75 17.03
C PRO A 345 -0.94 -4.81 15.97
N GLY A 346 -0.99 -4.38 14.71
CA GLY A 346 -0.62 -5.20 13.55
C GLY A 346 0.85 -5.66 13.61
N PRO A 347 1.23 -6.65 12.77
CA PRO A 347 2.59 -7.22 12.79
C PRO A 347 3.70 -6.17 12.64
N SER A 348 3.55 -5.21 11.72
CA SER A 348 4.50 -4.10 11.53
C SER A 348 4.81 -3.34 12.82
N MET A 349 3.78 -2.93 13.55
CA MET A 349 3.93 -2.16 14.78
C MET A 349 4.53 -3.00 15.90
N ARG A 350 4.19 -4.29 16.00
CA ARG A 350 4.84 -5.21 16.96
C ARG A 350 6.34 -5.37 16.67
N ASP A 351 6.72 -5.57 15.41
CA ASP A 351 8.12 -5.67 15.01
C ASP A 351 8.85 -4.34 15.21
N LEU A 352 8.22 -3.20 14.90
CA LEU A 352 8.77 -1.87 15.16
C LEU A 352 8.99 -1.62 16.66
N ARG A 353 8.02 -1.90 17.53
CA ARG A 353 8.19 -1.77 18.98
C ARG A 353 9.34 -2.63 19.51
N ALA A 354 9.52 -3.84 18.96
CA ALA A 354 10.65 -4.69 19.29
C ALA A 354 12.00 -4.11 18.82
N LEU A 355 12.04 -3.35 17.72
CA LEU A 355 13.25 -2.63 17.28
C LEU A 355 13.67 -1.54 18.28
N LEU A 356 12.71 -0.87 18.93
CA LEU A 356 13.01 0.19 19.91
C LEU A 356 13.79 -0.35 21.12
N GLN A 357 13.54 -1.61 21.47
CA GLN A 357 14.26 -2.30 22.55
C GLN A 357 15.72 -2.62 22.19
N LEU A 358 16.07 -2.67 20.90
CA LEU A 358 17.44 -2.93 20.47
C LEU A 358 18.37 -1.74 20.74
N ARG A 359 17.81 -0.55 21.02
CA ARG A 359 18.55 0.71 21.28
C ARG A 359 19.67 0.97 20.26
N ARG A 360 19.47 0.53 19.02
CA ARG A 360 20.32 0.87 17.88
C ARG A 360 20.11 2.35 17.54
N ARG A 361 21.04 2.93 16.78
CA ARG A 361 20.98 4.32 16.30
C ARG A 361 19.83 4.50 15.31
N LEU A 362 18.65 4.75 15.86
CA LEU A 362 17.39 4.87 15.15
C LEU A 362 16.76 6.22 15.45
N VAL A 363 16.20 6.87 14.45
CA VAL A 363 15.31 8.02 14.63
C VAL A 363 14.01 7.69 13.95
N LEU A 364 12.90 7.83 14.66
CA LEU A 364 11.57 7.73 14.08
C LEU A 364 11.04 9.12 13.76
N LEU A 365 10.50 9.26 12.56
CA LEU A 365 9.88 10.48 12.07
C LEU A 365 8.52 10.12 11.48
N THR A 366 7.46 10.82 11.85
CA THR A 366 6.12 10.57 11.32
C THR A 366 5.31 11.86 11.19
N VAL A 367 4.36 11.83 10.26
CA VAL A 367 3.31 12.84 10.07
C VAL A 367 1.93 12.31 10.45
N ASN A 368 1.86 11.07 10.94
CA ASN A 368 0.62 10.48 11.40
C ASN A 368 0.26 11.00 12.80
N PHE A 369 -1.04 11.15 13.06
CA PHE A 369 -1.57 11.58 14.36
C PHE A 369 -1.71 10.44 15.37
N ASP A 370 -1.75 9.18 14.91
CA ASP A 370 -2.04 8.00 15.73
C ASP A 370 -0.96 7.72 16.78
N GLN A 371 -1.30 6.94 17.80
CA GLN A 371 -0.40 6.60 18.91
C GLN A 371 0.21 5.19 18.80
N MET A 372 0.25 4.59 17.61
CA MET A 372 0.61 3.16 17.48
C MET A 372 2.05 2.84 17.91
N ILE A 373 2.97 3.81 17.83
CA ILE A 373 4.39 3.63 18.14
C ILE A 373 4.63 3.78 19.64
N GLU A 374 4.05 4.84 20.21
CA GLU A 374 4.23 5.26 21.59
C GLU A 374 3.31 4.51 22.57
N HIS A 375 2.21 3.91 22.10
CA HIS A 375 1.35 3.06 22.93
C HIS A 375 2.11 1.82 23.41
N ASP A 376 2.11 1.60 24.73
CA ASP A 376 2.92 0.59 25.45
C ASP A 376 4.44 0.74 25.34
N ALA A 377 4.96 1.72 24.59
CA ALA A 377 6.34 2.12 24.78
C ALA A 377 6.41 2.85 26.12
N HIS A 378 7.36 2.52 26.98
CA HIS A 378 7.68 3.41 28.10
C HIS A 378 8.16 4.74 27.50
N VAL A 379 7.35 5.80 27.56
CA VAL A 379 7.64 7.12 26.95
C VAL A 379 8.24 8.05 28.00
N LEU A 380 9.34 8.73 27.67
CA LEU A 380 9.82 9.88 28.47
C LEU A 380 9.01 11.12 28.09
N ALA A 381 8.43 11.79 29.08
CA ALA A 381 7.77 13.06 28.88
C ALA A 381 8.81 14.17 28.62
N PRO A 382 8.45 15.23 27.86
CA PRO A 382 9.27 16.42 27.75
C PRO A 382 9.55 17.04 29.13
N GLY A 383 10.83 17.18 29.49
CA GLY A 383 11.27 17.78 30.75
C GLY A 383 11.61 16.79 31.88
N ASP A 384 11.47 15.48 31.66
CA ASP A 384 12.02 14.47 32.58
C ASP A 384 13.55 14.42 32.41
N ASP A 385 14.25 15.24 33.22
CA ASP A 385 15.71 15.42 33.23
C ASP A 385 16.47 14.25 33.90
N ASP A 386 16.31 13.02 33.41
CA ASP A 386 17.35 12.01 33.68
C ASP A 386 17.79 11.24 32.43
N PRO A 387 18.69 11.83 31.63
CA PRO A 387 19.40 11.13 30.56
C PRO A 387 20.44 10.14 31.08
N LEU A 388 20.76 10.14 32.38
CA LEU A 388 22.02 9.63 32.91
C LEU A 388 21.94 8.32 33.69
N ASP A 389 20.75 7.85 34.10
CA ASP A 389 20.61 6.52 34.70
C ASP A 389 20.43 5.38 33.67
N ALA A 390 20.81 5.63 32.40
CA ALA A 390 20.90 4.62 31.34
C ALA A 390 21.93 3.49 31.61
N ARG A 391 22.69 3.57 32.71
CA ARG A 391 23.75 2.61 33.06
C ARG A 391 23.26 1.34 33.75
N SER A 392 21.98 1.26 34.12
CA SER A 392 21.34 0.01 34.57
C SER A 392 19.91 -0.05 34.04
N PRO A 393 19.68 -0.52 32.80
CA PRO A 393 18.33 -0.62 32.28
C PRO A 393 17.62 -1.76 33.01
N GLY A 394 16.84 -1.40 34.02
CA GLY A 394 15.73 -2.23 34.46
C GLY A 394 14.71 -2.38 33.31
N PRO A 395 13.82 -3.38 33.39
CA PRO A 395 12.75 -3.59 32.41
C PRO A 395 11.82 -2.39 32.21
N ASP A 396 11.86 -1.37 33.09
CA ASP A 396 10.99 -0.19 33.08
C ASP A 396 11.61 1.03 32.35
N ALA A 397 12.81 0.90 31.77
CA ALA A 397 13.48 2.03 31.12
C ALA A 397 12.79 2.43 29.82
N ALA A 398 12.58 3.74 29.64
CA ALA A 398 11.89 4.28 28.49
C ALA A 398 12.49 3.87 27.15
N SER A 399 11.61 3.51 26.22
CA SER A 399 11.94 3.04 24.88
C SER A 399 11.91 4.16 23.85
N VAL A 400 11.15 5.23 24.11
CA VAL A 400 10.95 6.35 23.19
C VAL A 400 11.00 7.69 23.92
N ARG A 401 11.60 8.70 23.29
CA ARG A 401 11.44 10.12 23.65
C ARG A 401 10.68 10.83 22.54
N MET A 402 9.50 11.37 22.87
CA MET A 402 8.60 11.97 21.89
C MET A 402 8.92 13.47 21.71
N PHE A 403 8.87 13.95 20.47
CA PHE A 403 9.04 15.35 20.08
C PHE A 403 7.85 15.77 19.22
N VAL A 404 7.00 16.66 19.74
CA VAL A 404 5.71 16.98 19.12
C VAL A 404 5.48 18.50 19.01
N THR A 405 5.98 19.25 19.99
CA THR A 405 5.81 20.70 20.07
C THR A 405 7.02 21.45 19.53
N SER A 406 6.83 22.74 19.26
CA SER A 406 7.90 23.67 18.88
C SER A 406 9.06 23.68 19.88
N ASP A 407 8.75 23.63 21.19
CA ASP A 407 9.75 23.59 22.26
C ASP A 407 10.50 22.25 22.28
N ASP A 408 9.80 21.13 22.05
CA ASP A 408 10.45 19.84 21.88
C ASP A 408 11.42 19.88 20.70
N PHE A 409 10.98 20.40 19.55
CA PHE A 409 11.82 20.49 18.36
C PHE A 409 13.06 21.35 18.59
N ALA A 410 12.95 22.43 19.38
CA ALA A 410 14.10 23.25 19.77
C ALA A 410 15.08 22.50 20.68
N ALA A 411 14.60 21.59 21.53
CA ALA A 411 15.43 20.76 22.41
C ALA A 411 16.07 19.55 21.69
N PHE A 412 15.53 19.15 20.54
CA PHE A 412 15.97 17.95 19.82
C PHE A 412 17.46 17.93 19.44
N PRO A 413 18.08 18.99 18.88
CA PRO A 413 19.48 18.92 18.45
C PRO A 413 20.44 18.48 19.56
N ALA A 414 20.26 19.02 20.76
CA ALA A 414 21.06 18.66 21.93
C ALA A 414 20.84 17.19 22.33
N TYR A 415 19.59 16.72 22.33
CA TYR A 415 19.27 15.32 22.59
C TYR A 415 19.85 14.37 21.55
N TYR A 416 19.74 14.72 20.26
CA TYR A 416 20.22 13.90 19.16
C TYR A 416 21.74 13.73 19.18
N ASP A 417 22.47 14.80 19.49
CA ASP A 417 23.93 14.75 19.61
C ASP A 417 24.36 13.81 20.76
N GLU A 418 23.68 13.87 21.91
CA GLU A 418 23.92 12.93 23.01
C GLU A 418 23.54 11.49 22.65
N TYR A 419 22.36 11.31 22.07
CA TYR A 419 21.80 10.02 21.66
C TYR A 419 22.68 9.29 20.65
N LYS A 420 23.27 10.03 19.69
CA LYS A 420 24.16 9.46 18.68
C LYS A 420 25.41 8.82 19.28
N ASP A 421 25.94 9.43 20.34
CA ASP A 421 27.21 9.04 20.96
C ASP A 421 27.00 8.03 22.09
N HIS A 422 25.90 8.14 22.85
CA HIS A 422 25.68 7.37 24.07
C HIS A 422 24.46 6.42 24.00
N GLY A 423 23.65 6.50 22.95
CA GLY A 423 22.36 5.82 22.87
C GLY A 423 21.32 6.43 23.80
N GLY A 424 20.24 5.69 24.06
CA GLY A 424 19.14 6.16 24.91
C GLY A 424 17.79 5.67 24.39
N ALA A 425 16.72 6.32 24.86
CA ALA A 425 15.39 6.16 24.28
C ALA A 425 15.41 6.59 22.79
N VAL A 426 14.66 5.92 21.94
CA VAL A 426 14.63 6.26 20.51
C VAL A 426 13.87 7.58 20.33
N PRO A 427 14.42 8.60 19.66
CA PRO A 427 13.66 9.80 19.33
C PRO A 427 12.50 9.48 18.37
N LEU A 428 11.29 9.89 18.74
CA LEU A 428 10.09 9.87 17.91
C LEU A 428 9.61 11.28 17.65
N ILE A 429 9.74 11.73 16.41
CA ILE A 429 9.36 13.07 15.97
C ILE A 429 7.99 13.00 15.27
N LYS A 430 6.99 13.69 15.81
CA LYS A 430 5.64 13.79 15.23
C LYS A 430 5.39 15.20 14.71
N LEU A 431 5.68 15.43 13.43
CA LEU A 431 5.69 16.77 12.83
C LEU A 431 4.30 17.42 12.72
N HIS A 432 3.26 16.60 12.66
CA HIS A 432 1.88 17.05 12.52
C HIS A 432 1.11 17.06 13.85
N GLY A 433 1.79 16.81 14.97
CA GLY A 433 1.16 16.67 16.27
C GLY A 433 0.71 15.26 16.57
N THR A 434 -0.06 15.12 17.64
CA THR A 434 -0.59 13.84 18.13
C THR A 434 -2.05 13.99 18.55
N ILE A 435 -2.84 12.93 18.39
CA ILE A 435 -4.30 12.96 18.58
C ILE A 435 -4.75 13.10 20.04
N ASP A 436 -3.90 12.73 20.99
CA ASP A 436 -4.08 12.90 22.44
C ASP A 436 -3.74 14.31 22.93
N GLN A 437 -3.06 15.12 22.10
CA GLN A 437 -2.78 16.54 22.33
C GLN A 437 -3.32 17.35 21.15
N PRO A 438 -4.65 17.51 20.99
CA PRO A 438 -5.27 18.13 19.81
C PRO A 438 -4.73 19.53 19.47
N GLU A 439 -4.26 20.29 20.46
CA GLU A 439 -3.61 21.59 20.31
C GLU A 439 -2.30 21.55 19.52
N THR A 440 -1.64 20.39 19.48
CA THR A 440 -0.41 20.16 18.69
C THR A 440 -0.72 19.85 17.23
N VAL A 441 -1.97 19.49 16.91
CA VAL A 441 -2.36 19.11 15.56
C VAL A 441 -2.30 20.32 14.66
N ARG A 442 -1.43 20.29 13.65
CA ARG A 442 -1.16 21.45 12.76
C ARG A 442 -2.39 22.04 12.09
N ALA A 443 -3.44 21.23 11.85
CA ALA A 443 -4.70 21.74 11.31
C ALA A 443 -5.37 22.78 12.23
N ASN A 444 -5.15 22.72 13.55
CA ASN A 444 -5.72 23.60 14.58
C ASN A 444 -4.88 24.85 14.86
N LEU A 445 -3.68 24.97 14.29
CA LEU A 445 -2.80 26.12 14.49
C LEU A 445 -3.22 27.23 13.51
N ASP A 446 -3.90 28.24 14.01
CA ASP A 446 -4.49 29.39 13.28
C ASP A 446 -3.49 30.20 12.40
N VAL A 447 -2.19 29.85 12.35
CA VAL A 447 -1.13 30.76 11.88
C VAL A 447 -0.11 30.14 10.90
N THR A 448 -0.06 28.83 10.66
CA THR A 448 0.96 28.33 9.71
C THR A 448 0.52 28.54 8.25
N LEU A 449 1.05 29.65 7.70
CA LEU A 449 1.53 29.71 6.31
C LEU A 449 2.10 28.32 5.90
N PRO A 450 1.97 27.89 4.64
CA PRO A 450 2.52 26.60 4.20
C PRO A 450 3.97 26.44 4.66
N GLY A 451 4.28 25.34 5.36
CA GLY A 451 5.63 25.06 5.86
C GLY A 451 5.71 24.62 7.33
N LEU A 452 6.76 23.84 7.61
CA LEU A 452 7.19 23.53 8.98
C LEU A 452 7.54 24.81 9.76
N ASP A 453 7.32 24.77 11.08
CA ASP A 453 7.83 25.80 11.98
C ASP A 453 9.36 25.76 11.94
N GLU A 454 10.00 26.87 12.32
CA GLU A 454 11.45 27.02 12.15
C GLU A 454 12.22 25.94 12.93
N HIS A 455 11.77 25.60 14.14
CA HIS A 455 12.39 24.57 14.96
C HIS A 455 12.24 23.17 14.38
N ALA A 456 11.07 22.80 13.84
CA ALA A 456 10.88 21.55 13.11
C ALA A 456 11.76 21.49 11.85
N ALA A 457 11.86 22.59 11.11
CA ALA A 457 12.72 22.66 9.93
C ALA A 457 14.22 22.52 10.29
N ASP A 458 14.66 23.17 11.37
CA ASP A 458 16.01 23.08 11.88
C ASP A 458 16.36 21.69 12.41
N LEU A 459 15.43 21.06 13.12
CA LEU A 459 15.51 19.66 13.55
C LEU A 459 15.79 18.73 12.35
N LEU A 460 15.02 18.87 11.27
CA LEU A 460 15.19 18.04 10.08
C LEU A 460 16.53 18.30 9.38
N ARG A 461 17.01 19.55 9.39
CA ARG A 461 18.35 19.88 8.88
C ARG A 461 19.46 19.30 9.75
N HIS A 462 19.25 19.25 11.08
CA HIS A 462 20.23 18.72 12.04
C HIS A 462 20.43 17.21 11.89
N LEU A 463 19.39 16.48 11.47
CA LEU A 463 19.50 15.06 11.07
C LEU A 463 20.42 14.84 9.87
N ILE A 464 20.61 15.85 9.01
CA ILE A 464 21.47 15.72 7.84
C ILE A 464 22.92 15.98 8.30
N PRO A 465 23.83 15.00 8.13
CA PRO A 465 25.20 15.16 8.58
C PRO A 465 25.92 16.31 7.84
N PRO A 466 26.99 16.86 8.42
CA PRO A 466 27.83 17.86 7.76
C PRO A 466 28.51 17.29 6.50
N LYS A 467 29.17 18.16 5.73
CA LYS A 467 29.81 17.80 4.45
C LYS A 467 30.75 16.59 4.63
N GLY A 468 30.54 15.56 3.82
CA GLY A 468 31.34 14.32 3.83
C GLY A 468 30.71 13.15 4.60
N GLY A 469 29.63 13.39 5.35
CA GLY A 469 28.83 12.32 5.96
C GLY A 469 27.60 11.97 5.13
N SER A 470 27.03 10.78 5.41
CA SER A 470 25.76 10.29 4.88
C SER A 470 24.86 9.79 6.01
N ILE A 471 23.56 9.80 5.78
CA ILE A 471 22.57 9.22 6.70
C ILE A 471 21.63 8.30 5.93
N LYS A 472 21.30 7.14 6.50
CA LYS A 472 20.32 6.23 5.91
C LYS A 472 18.92 6.77 6.19
N TRP A 473 18.15 7.02 5.14
CA TRP A 473 16.81 7.58 5.25
C TRP A 473 15.80 6.66 4.59
N VAL A 474 14.97 5.99 5.38
CA VAL A 474 14.05 4.97 4.90
C VAL A 474 12.62 5.47 5.04
N TYR A 475 11.92 5.59 3.92
CA TYR A 475 10.51 5.95 3.88
C TYR A 475 9.67 4.68 3.90
N VAL A 476 8.78 4.49 4.88
CA VAL A 476 7.91 3.32 5.00
C VAL A 476 6.45 3.74 4.86
N GLY A 477 5.80 3.32 3.77
CA GLY A 477 4.39 3.62 3.54
C GLY A 477 4.07 5.11 3.36
N CYS A 478 4.99 5.88 2.79
CA CYS A 478 4.85 7.31 2.54
C CYS A 478 4.35 7.62 1.11
N SER A 479 3.58 8.70 0.94
CA SER A 479 3.08 9.18 -0.37
C SER A 479 3.73 10.48 -0.87
N MET A 480 4.53 11.17 -0.04
CA MET A 480 5.22 12.44 -0.38
C MET A 480 4.32 13.58 -0.88
N ARG A 481 3.03 13.56 -0.53
CA ARG A 481 2.10 14.66 -0.84
C ARG A 481 2.21 15.84 0.13
N ASP A 482 2.99 15.67 1.18
CA ASP A 482 3.11 16.63 2.27
C ASP A 482 4.03 17.81 1.89
N PRO A 483 3.48 19.04 1.76
CA PRO A 483 4.27 20.22 1.43
C PRO A 483 5.27 20.60 2.54
N ASP A 484 4.97 20.27 3.80
CA ASP A 484 5.77 20.67 4.96
C ASP A 484 7.08 19.86 4.98
N ILE A 485 7.01 18.55 4.75
CA ILE A 485 8.18 17.67 4.65
C ILE A 485 8.98 17.95 3.37
N THR A 486 8.29 18.19 2.26
CA THR A 486 8.95 18.41 0.98
C THR A 486 9.78 19.68 0.96
N ALA A 487 9.39 20.73 1.70
CA ALA A 487 10.15 21.97 1.81
C ALA A 487 11.62 21.75 2.24
N VAL A 488 11.85 20.87 3.22
CA VAL A 488 13.20 20.56 3.72
C VAL A 488 13.87 19.46 2.89
N THR A 489 13.12 18.41 2.58
CA THR A 489 13.68 17.23 1.89
C THR A 489 14.00 17.50 0.42
N GLN A 490 13.35 18.45 -0.26
CA GLN A 490 13.65 18.75 -1.67
C GLN A 490 15.00 19.43 -1.92
N THR A 491 15.71 19.83 -0.86
CA THR A 491 16.95 20.60 -0.98
C THR A 491 18.11 19.77 -1.53
N GLN A 492 19.02 20.41 -2.27
CA GLN A 492 20.23 19.76 -2.81
C GLN A 492 21.13 19.14 -1.72
N PRO A 493 21.37 19.80 -0.55
CA PRO A 493 22.13 19.19 0.52
C PRO A 493 21.52 17.88 1.03
N PHE A 494 20.18 17.79 1.11
CA PHE A 494 19.49 16.56 1.48
C PHE A 494 19.74 15.47 0.44
N ALA A 495 19.46 15.75 -0.84
CA ALA A 495 19.56 14.77 -1.92
C ALA A 495 20.98 14.17 -2.10
N HIS A 496 22.02 14.90 -1.69
CA HIS A 496 23.41 14.41 -1.76
C HIS A 496 23.87 13.62 -0.53
N ARG A 497 23.18 13.72 0.61
CA ARG A 497 23.64 13.16 1.89
C ARG A 497 22.71 12.09 2.46
N ALA A 498 21.43 12.14 2.10
CA ALA A 498 20.48 11.11 2.46
C ALA A 498 20.62 9.93 1.49
N LEU A 499 20.96 8.76 2.04
CA LEU A 499 20.88 7.48 1.34
C LEU A 499 19.43 7.02 1.44
N GLU A 500 18.62 7.50 0.49
CA GLU A 500 17.18 7.30 0.51
C GLU A 500 16.78 5.91 0.01
N THR A 501 15.92 5.23 0.78
CA THR A 501 15.25 3.97 0.39
C THR A 501 13.74 4.05 0.65
N TRP A 502 12.94 3.57 -0.29
CA TRP A 502 11.48 3.62 -0.24
C TRP A 502 10.90 2.22 -0.04
N VAL A 503 10.15 2.01 1.03
CA VAL A 503 9.49 0.75 1.36
C VAL A 503 7.99 0.90 1.08
N SER A 504 7.54 0.28 -0.01
CA SER A 504 6.12 0.15 -0.34
C SER A 504 5.92 -0.99 -1.33
N PRO A 505 4.90 -1.86 -1.15
CA PRO A 505 4.64 -2.93 -2.11
C PRO A 505 4.37 -2.39 -3.51
N PHE A 506 3.66 -1.28 -3.64
CA PHE A 506 3.58 -0.52 -4.88
C PHE A 506 3.88 0.94 -4.57
N ILE A 507 4.90 1.49 -5.22
CA ILE A 507 5.32 2.89 -4.99
C ILE A 507 4.18 3.82 -5.43
N ASP A 508 3.83 4.77 -4.57
CA ASP A 508 2.79 5.76 -4.84
C ASP A 508 3.17 6.64 -6.06
N PRO A 509 2.24 6.97 -6.97
CA PRO A 509 2.52 7.80 -8.13
C PRO A 509 3.17 9.15 -7.80
N HIS A 510 2.78 9.78 -6.69
CA HIS A 510 3.35 11.06 -6.25
C HIS A 510 4.78 10.91 -5.78
N VAL A 511 5.15 9.75 -5.20
CA VAL A 511 6.55 9.43 -4.87
C VAL A 511 7.37 9.31 -6.15
N GLU A 512 6.88 8.61 -7.17
CA GLU A 512 7.59 8.50 -8.46
C GLU A 512 7.79 9.86 -9.13
N MET A 513 6.73 10.68 -9.18
CA MET A 513 6.80 12.04 -9.72
C MET A 513 7.81 12.89 -8.93
N TRP A 514 7.78 12.80 -7.61
CA TRP A 514 8.70 13.53 -6.74
C TRP A 514 10.15 13.07 -6.93
N ILE A 515 10.41 11.76 -7.07
CA ILE A 515 11.75 11.22 -7.32
C ILE A 515 12.24 11.72 -8.69
N ALA A 516 11.41 11.62 -9.73
CA ALA A 516 11.74 12.06 -11.07
C ALA A 516 12.08 13.56 -11.12
N LYS A 517 11.30 14.39 -10.42
CA LYS A 517 11.46 15.85 -10.41
C LYS A 517 12.62 16.31 -9.53
N ASN A 518 12.75 15.78 -8.31
CA ASN A 518 13.58 16.36 -7.25
C ASN A 518 14.83 15.53 -6.92
N ARG A 519 14.87 14.25 -7.29
CA ARG A 519 15.98 13.34 -6.91
C ARG A 519 16.82 12.90 -8.07
N GLN A 520 16.22 12.40 -9.13
CA GLN A 520 16.98 11.91 -10.29
C GLN A 520 17.98 12.93 -10.83
N PRO A 521 17.67 14.25 -10.94
CA PRO A 521 18.66 15.23 -11.38
C PRO A 521 19.87 15.31 -10.44
N ALA A 522 19.64 15.31 -9.13
CA ALA A 522 20.70 15.40 -8.13
C ALA A 522 21.54 14.11 -8.07
N TRP A 523 20.89 12.94 -8.08
CA TRP A 523 21.58 11.65 -8.08
C TRP A 523 22.44 11.44 -9.33
N ARG A 524 21.95 11.86 -10.50
CA ARG A 524 22.74 11.85 -11.75
C ARG A 524 23.93 12.80 -11.67
N ALA A 525 23.73 14.02 -11.15
CA ALA A 525 24.80 15.01 -11.01
C ALA A 525 25.88 14.55 -10.01
N ALA A 526 25.50 13.76 -9.00
CA ALA A 526 26.40 13.15 -8.04
C ALA A 526 26.96 11.79 -8.50
N GLU A 527 26.68 11.36 -9.73
CA GLU A 527 27.11 10.07 -10.31
C GLU A 527 26.78 8.87 -9.40
N LEU A 528 25.66 8.92 -8.68
CA LEU A 528 25.26 7.82 -7.81
C LEU A 528 24.88 6.60 -8.67
N PRO A 529 25.41 5.41 -8.37
CA PRO A 529 25.25 4.24 -9.23
C PRO A 529 23.83 3.66 -9.20
N GLU A 530 23.06 3.96 -8.15
CA GLU A 530 21.76 3.36 -7.91
C GLU A 530 20.64 4.11 -8.65
N THR A 531 19.89 3.37 -9.44
CA THR A 531 18.64 3.78 -10.07
C THR A 531 17.55 3.99 -9.01
N PRO A 532 16.48 4.76 -9.33
CA PRO A 532 15.29 4.84 -8.49
C PRO A 532 14.77 3.47 -8.06
N ARG A 533 14.82 2.49 -8.97
CA ARG A 533 14.40 1.12 -8.73
C ARG A 533 15.24 0.41 -7.68
N GLU A 534 16.55 0.61 -7.66
CA GLU A 534 17.44 0.00 -6.66
C GLU A 534 17.31 0.63 -5.27
N ARG A 535 16.68 1.81 -5.20
CA ARG A 535 16.33 2.53 -3.97
C ARG A 535 14.91 2.21 -3.49
N THR A 536 14.26 1.18 -4.02
CA THR A 536 12.96 0.73 -3.51
C THR A 536 13.06 -0.67 -2.91
N ILE A 537 12.25 -0.91 -1.89
CA ILE A 537 11.97 -2.22 -1.31
C ILE A 537 10.47 -2.42 -1.44
N THR A 538 10.07 -3.45 -2.15
CA THR A 538 8.68 -3.69 -2.54
C THR A 538 7.96 -4.72 -1.66
N GLN A 539 8.40 -4.77 -0.40
CA GLN A 539 7.73 -5.51 0.67
C GLN A 539 6.63 -4.65 1.30
N THR A 540 5.67 -5.30 1.96
CA THR A 540 4.77 -4.62 2.90
C THR A 540 5.58 -4.13 4.12
N ALA A 541 5.03 -3.17 4.87
CA ALA A 541 5.64 -2.71 6.12
C ALA A 541 5.87 -3.87 7.11
N ASP A 542 4.92 -4.81 7.18
CA ASP A 542 5.01 -6.02 8.00
C ASP A 542 6.24 -6.87 7.69
N SER A 543 6.42 -7.23 6.41
CA SER A 543 7.57 -8.04 5.99
C SER A 543 8.87 -7.25 6.14
N PHE A 544 8.88 -5.95 5.82
CA PHE A 544 10.05 -5.10 6.00
C PHE A 544 10.52 -5.09 7.46
N PHE A 545 9.65 -4.72 8.42
CA PHE A 545 10.05 -4.60 9.82
C PHE A 545 10.46 -5.93 10.42
N ARG A 546 9.76 -7.03 10.07
CA ARG A 546 10.13 -8.39 10.51
C ARG A 546 11.55 -8.75 10.10
N HIS A 547 11.89 -8.55 8.83
CA HIS A 547 13.22 -8.88 8.29
C HIS A 547 14.28 -7.92 8.79
N PHE A 548 13.96 -6.63 8.85
CA PHE A 548 14.86 -5.60 9.37
C PHE A 548 15.23 -5.88 10.83
N ARG A 549 14.25 -6.23 11.66
CA ARG A 549 14.50 -6.70 13.04
C ARG A 549 15.39 -7.92 13.09
N LYS A 550 15.06 -8.95 12.31
CA LYS A 550 15.84 -10.18 12.27
C LYS A 550 17.31 -9.91 11.95
N MET A 551 17.58 -9.03 10.98
CA MET A 551 18.93 -8.66 10.56
C MET A 551 19.68 -7.82 11.59
N LEU A 552 18.98 -6.97 12.35
CA LEU A 552 19.60 -6.20 13.43
C LEU A 552 19.87 -7.03 14.69
N THR A 553 19.22 -8.20 14.84
CA THR A 553 19.41 -9.12 15.97
C THR A 553 20.35 -10.29 15.69
N SER A 554 20.67 -10.54 14.41
CA SER A 554 21.60 -11.60 13.97
C SER A 554 23.03 -11.10 13.96
#